data_AF-A0A7L4B895-F1
#
_entry.id   AF-A0A7L4B895-F1
#
_cell.length_a   1.000
_cell.length_b   1.000
_cell.length_c   1.000
_cell.angle_alpha   90.00
_cell.angle_beta   90.00
_cell.angle_gamma   90.00
#
_symmetry.space_group_name_H-M   'P 1'
#
loop_
_entity.id
_entity.type
_entity.pdbx_description
1 polymer ?
#
loop_
_entity_poly.entity_id
_entity_poly.type
_entity_poly.pdbx_seq_one_letter_code
_entity_poly.pdbx_strand_id
1 'polypeptide(L)' 'SALCSSLPATGCKRPEIENGRTTALETVYKLTDTVVFECDFGYALKGSQESQCQFGGTWDPPVPICEKSKCQ' A
#
# COMPACT_ATOMS: atom_id res chain seq x y z
N SER A 1 -32.34 11.67 -6.90
CA SER A 1 -31.62 11.41 -5.64
C SER A 1 -30.27 10.83 -5.95
N ALA A 2 -29.21 11.63 -5.90
CA ALA A 2 -27.84 11.15 -5.90
C ALA A 2 -27.12 12.03 -4.89
N LEU A 3 -27.13 11.58 -3.64
CA LEU A 3 -26.30 12.18 -2.62
C LEU A 3 -24.86 11.86 -3.01
N CYS A 4 -24.18 12.81 -3.66
CA CYS A 4 -22.73 12.86 -3.63
C CYS A 4 -22.34 13.31 -2.21
N SER A 5 -22.63 12.47 -1.22
CA SER A 5 -22.27 12.69 0.17
C SER A 5 -20.77 12.61 0.24
N SER A 6 -20.11 13.77 0.13
CA SER A 6 -18.80 14.12 0.68
C SER A 6 -18.05 12.95 1.33
N LEU A 7 -17.62 12.01 0.51
CA LEU A 7 -16.63 11.02 0.90
C LEU A 7 -15.34 11.80 0.87
N PRO A 8 -14.62 11.86 1.99
CA PRO A 8 -13.53 12.79 2.07
C PRO A 8 -12.55 12.35 0.97
N ALA A 9 -12.09 13.32 0.16
CA ALA A 9 -11.01 13.12 -0.81
C ALA A 9 -9.69 12.87 -0.09
N THR A 10 -9.74 12.17 1.05
CA THR A 10 -8.64 11.73 1.85
C THR A 10 -8.07 10.55 1.10
N GLY A 11 -7.04 10.86 0.33
CA GLY A 11 -6.16 9.85 -0.23
C GLY A 11 -5.70 8.83 0.81
N CYS A 12 -5.12 7.75 0.33
CA CYS A 12 -4.60 6.71 1.20
C CYS A 12 -3.40 7.24 1.99
N LYS A 13 -3.35 6.91 3.27
CA LYS A 13 -2.14 7.14 4.07
C LYS A 13 -1.04 6.21 3.58
N ARG A 14 0.20 6.64 3.77
CA ARG A 14 1.36 5.79 3.53
C ARG A 14 1.18 4.44 4.24
N PRO A 15 1.27 3.31 3.50
CA PRO A 15 1.18 2.00 4.10
C PRO A 15 2.43 1.71 4.93
N GLU A 16 2.22 1.14 6.11
CA GLU A 16 3.29 0.66 6.98
C GLU A 16 3.56 -0.81 6.67
N ILE A 17 4.83 -1.14 6.41
CA ILE A 17 5.28 -2.50 6.12
C ILE A 17 6.51 -2.80 6.99
N GLU A 18 6.47 -3.90 7.73
CA GLU A 18 7.58 -4.31 8.60
C GLU A 18 8.64 -5.05 7.78
N ASN A 19 9.92 -4.76 7.99
CA ASN A 19 11.05 -5.35 7.25
C ASN A 19 10.93 -5.14 5.73
N GLY A 20 10.44 -3.96 5.33
CA GLY A 20 10.31 -3.55 3.95
C GLY A 20 10.06 -2.05 3.81
N ARG A 21 9.87 -1.61 2.58
CA ARG A 21 9.64 -0.21 2.22
C ARG A 21 8.76 -0.08 0.99
N THR A 22 8.15 1.09 0.85
CA THR A 22 7.54 1.55 -0.41
C THR A 22 8.56 2.30 -1.25
N THR A 23 8.47 2.19 -2.58
CA THR A 23 9.30 2.97 -3.50
C THR A 23 8.98 4.46 -3.44
N ALA A 24 7.71 4.81 -3.19
CA ALA A 24 7.29 6.20 -2.95
C ALA A 24 7.41 6.58 -1.47
N LEU A 25 7.80 7.82 -1.20
CA LEU A 25 7.99 8.37 0.14
C LEU A 25 6.91 9.39 0.53
N GLU A 26 5.85 9.50 -0.27
CA GLU A 26 4.76 10.42 0.01
C GLU A 26 4.01 10.02 1.29
N THR A 27 3.52 11.02 2.01
CA THR A 27 2.74 10.81 3.25
C THR A 27 1.27 10.53 2.95
N VAL A 28 0.77 11.01 1.80
CA VAL A 28 -0.62 10.88 1.34
C VAL A 28 -0.63 10.59 -0.16
N TYR A 29 -1.36 9.57 -0.56
CA TYR A 29 -1.51 9.08 -1.94
C TYR A 29 -2.91 9.36 -2.45
N LYS A 30 -3.04 9.94 -3.63
CA LYS A 30 -4.34 10.23 -4.24
C LYS A 30 -5.03 8.95 -4.70
N LEU A 31 -6.33 9.05 -4.92
CA LEU A 31 -7.10 7.97 -5.56
C LEU A 31 -6.42 7.56 -6.87
N THR A 32 -6.32 6.26 -7.12
CA THR A 32 -5.62 5.62 -8.25
C THR A 32 -4.10 5.67 -8.23
N ASP A 33 -3.46 6.34 -7.26
CA ASP A 33 -2.01 6.25 -7.09
C ASP A 33 -1.62 4.83 -6.71
N THR A 34 -0.52 4.36 -7.28
CA THR A 34 0.03 3.01 -7.03
C THR A 34 1.33 3.12 -6.26
N VAL A 35 1.50 2.23 -5.29
CA VAL A 35 2.76 2.04 -4.57
C VAL A 35 3.32 0.65 -4.87
N VAL A 36 4.64 0.61 -5.00
CA VAL A 36 5.41 -0.63 -5.12
C VAL A 36 6.10 -0.92 -3.80
N PHE A 37 6.06 -2.17 -3.37
CA PHE A 37 6.65 -2.65 -2.13
C PHE A 37 7.94 -3.44 -2.41
N GLU A 38 8.91 -3.26 -1.54
CA GLU A 38 10.19 -3.94 -1.54
C GLU A 38 10.48 -4.44 -0.13
N CYS A 39 10.79 -5.72 0.02
CA CYS A 39 11.21 -6.26 1.31
C CYS A 39 12.71 -6.08 1.52
N ASP A 40 13.11 -5.93 2.78
CA ASP A 40 14.51 -5.85 3.16
C ASP A 40 15.25 -7.16 2.85
N PHE A 41 16.58 -7.08 2.77
CA PHE A 41 17.41 -8.26 2.51
C PHE A 41 17.16 -9.37 3.53
N GLY A 42 16.97 -10.61 3.05
CA GLY A 42 16.63 -11.76 3.90
C GLY A 42 15.14 -11.92 4.17
N TYR A 43 14.27 -11.08 3.59
CA TYR A 43 12.82 -11.20 3.65
C TYR A 43 12.24 -11.40 2.24
N ALA A 44 11.15 -12.15 2.15
CA ALA A 44 10.42 -12.42 0.92
C ALA A 44 9.03 -11.77 0.98
N LEU A 45 8.63 -11.17 -0.14
CA LEU A 45 7.33 -10.53 -0.26
C LEU A 45 6.22 -11.58 -0.39
N LYS A 46 5.20 -11.47 0.46
CA LYS A 46 3.99 -12.29 0.42
C LYS A 46 2.77 -11.42 0.16
N GLY A 47 2.09 -11.73 -0.94
CA GLY A 47 0.97 -10.94 -1.45
C GLY A 47 1.36 -10.23 -2.75
N SER A 48 0.74 -9.09 -3.01
CA SER A 48 1.00 -8.31 -4.22
C SER A 48 2.18 -7.36 -4.01
N GLN A 49 3.07 -7.29 -5.01
CA GLN A 49 4.18 -6.33 -5.01
C GLN A 49 3.70 -4.88 -5.17
N GLU A 50 2.49 -4.68 -5.69
CA GLU A 50 1.92 -3.37 -5.94
C GLU A 50 0.54 -3.26 -5.32
N SER A 51 0.17 -2.06 -4.87
CA SER A 51 -1.16 -1.75 -4.40
C SER A 51 -1.59 -0.37 -4.87
N GLN A 52 -2.86 -0.24 -5.22
CA GLN A 52 -3.46 1.00 -5.65
C GLN A 52 -4.35 1.58 -4.57
N CYS A 53 -4.28 2.90 -4.40
CA CYS A 53 -5.16 3.63 -3.52
C CYS A 53 -6.59 3.64 -4.08
N GLN A 54 -7.49 3.00 -3.36
CA GLN A 54 -8.90 2.89 -3.71
C GLN A 54 -9.75 3.97 -3.04
N PHE A 55 -10.96 4.09 -3.57
CA PHE A 55 -11.96 4.96 -3.01
C PHE A 55 -12.34 4.48 -1.61
N GLY A 56 -12.27 5.37 -0.63
CA GLY A 56 -12.40 5.02 0.79
C GLY A 56 -11.08 5.01 1.57
N GLY A 57 -9.95 5.34 0.92
CA GLY A 57 -8.65 5.47 1.58
C GLY A 57 -8.01 4.12 1.91
N THR A 58 -8.36 3.08 1.15
CA THR A 58 -7.88 1.71 1.34
C THR A 58 -6.93 1.32 0.22
N TRP A 59 -5.98 0.45 0.54
CA TRP A 59 -5.03 -0.13 -0.41
C TRP A 59 -5.60 -1.43 -0.98
N ASP A 60 -5.68 -1.54 -2.30
CA ASP A 60 -6.09 -2.77 -2.99
C ASP A 60 -5.15 -3.09 -4.17
N PRO A 61 -4.58 -4.32 -4.23
CA PRO A 61 -4.63 -5.37 -3.21
C PRO A 61 -4.07 -4.93 -1.85
N PRO A 62 -4.40 -5.59 -0.73
CA PRO A 62 -3.93 -5.15 0.59
C PRO A 62 -2.40 -5.12 0.70
N VAL A 63 -1.89 -4.28 1.60
CA VAL A 63 -0.45 -4.12 1.87
C VAL A 63 0.19 -5.49 2.14
N PRO A 64 1.27 -5.85 1.44
CA PRO A 64 1.89 -7.17 1.55
C PRO A 64 2.64 -7.33 2.87
N ILE A 65 3.01 -8.57 3.17
CA ILE A 65 3.81 -8.93 4.35
C ILE A 65 5.20 -9.34 3.88
N CYS A 66 6.23 -8.83 4.53
CA CYS A 66 7.60 -9.32 4.35
C CYS A 66 7.88 -10.43 5.37
N GLU A 67 7.93 -11.68 4.92
CA GLU A 67 8.23 -12.83 5.77
C GLU A 67 9.72 -13.18 5.68
N LYS A 68 10.34 -13.55 6.82
CA LYS A 68 11.75 -13.96 6.83
C LYS A 68 11.97 -15.15 5.89
N SER A 69 12.83 -14.96 4.90
CA SER A 69 13.18 -15.99 3.92
C SER A 69 13.81 -17.17 4.65
N LYS A 70 13.27 -18.38 4.43
CA LYS A 70 13.76 -19.61 5.07
C LYS A 70 15.03 -20.15 4.40
N CYS A 71 15.39 -19.65 3.23
CA CYS A 71 16.62 -19.95 2.53
C CYS A 71 17.36 -18.64 2.21
N GLN A 72 18.63 -18.58 2.59
CA GLN A 72 19.61 -17.61 2.12
C GLN A 72 20.85 -18.37 1.65
#